data_AF-A0A434VDM2-F1
#
_entry.id   AF-A0A434VDM2-F1
#
_cell.length_a   1.000
_cell.length_b   1.000
_cell.length_c   1.000
_cell.angle_alpha   90.00
_cell.angle_beta   90.00
_cell.angle_gamma   90.00
#
_symmetry.space_group_name_H-M   'P 1'
#
loop_
_entity.id
_entity.type
_entity.pdbx_description
1 polymer ?
#
loop_
_entity_poly.entity_id
_entity_poly.type
_entity_poly.pdbx_seq_one_letter_code
_entity_poly.pdbx_strand_id
1 'polypeptide(L)'
;MILRPRSSPHHAVQPLGAAPIGPMATVPSWLRRAVETAQTLEDAAIAAGAVLGALDALVRRQERWAGAWRQRLALGAAAATVRQAGRTEDEAALRVTVLLTRPGDDVGPAGRTFLAWRRQAARPPEHLLTEAGLSAVHEELGHAGDDDAVTDLVDEIGQLSAAEGVVELLSGAFASAGRHGFGRYLGSWLADAMLAQR
;
A
#
# COMPACT_ATOMS: atom_id res chain seq x y z
N MET A 1 17.25 15.18 55.19
CA MET A 1 18.03 14.75 54.01
C MET A 1 17.04 14.34 52.93
N ILE A 2 16.66 15.27 52.04
CA ILE A 2 15.62 15.05 51.03
C ILE A 2 16.33 14.81 49.68
N LEU A 3 16.20 13.60 49.16
CA LEU A 3 16.79 13.19 47.88
C LEU A 3 16.00 13.82 46.73
N ARG A 4 16.68 14.65 45.93
CA ARG A 4 16.13 15.18 44.67
C ARG A 4 16.10 14.05 43.62
N PRO A 5 15.00 13.87 42.87
CA PRO A 5 14.98 12.94 41.74
C PRO A 5 15.87 13.49 40.62
N ARG A 6 16.72 12.61 40.06
CA ARG A 6 17.57 12.91 38.90
C ARG A 6 16.69 13.10 37.67
N SER A 7 16.83 14.25 37.01
CA SER A 7 16.24 14.50 35.69
C SER A 7 16.83 13.53 34.67
N SER A 8 15.99 12.71 34.06
CA SER A 8 16.36 11.88 32.91
C SER A 8 16.79 12.78 31.74
N PRO A 9 17.85 12.43 30.98
CA PRO A 9 18.23 13.19 29.81
C PRO A 9 17.14 12.99 28.76
N HIS A 10 16.33 14.03 28.50
CA HIS A 10 15.54 14.09 27.30
C HIS A 10 16.51 13.92 26.12
N HIS A 11 16.37 12.83 25.37
CA HIS A 11 16.96 12.71 24.05
C HIS A 11 16.41 13.86 23.20
N ALA A 12 17.20 14.93 23.11
CA ALA A 12 16.99 15.96 22.13
C ALA A 12 17.18 15.29 20.76
N VAL A 13 16.07 14.92 20.13
CA VAL A 13 16.06 14.55 18.71
C VAL A 13 16.52 15.80 17.97
N GLN A 14 17.78 15.83 17.56
CA GLN A 14 18.30 16.85 16.67
C GLN A 14 17.45 16.79 15.39
N PRO A 15 16.74 17.88 15.01
CA PRO A 15 16.05 17.89 13.73
C PRO A 15 17.11 17.82 12.64
N LEU A 16 17.13 16.73 11.86
CA LEU A 16 17.96 16.67 10.66
C LEU A 16 17.69 17.91 9.83
N GLY A 17 18.75 18.65 9.48
CA GLY A 17 18.69 19.89 8.71
C GLY A 17 17.61 19.85 7.63
N ALA A 18 16.60 20.70 7.79
CA ALA A 18 15.52 20.87 6.85
C ALA A 18 16.03 21.78 5.73
N ALA A 19 16.53 21.16 4.65
CA ALA A 19 16.58 21.86 3.38
C ALA A 19 15.14 22.32 3.05
N PRO A 20 14.96 23.56 2.54
CA PRO A 20 13.62 24.07 2.24
C PRO A 20 12.93 23.10 1.28
N ILE A 21 11.76 22.62 1.71
CA ILE A 21 10.90 21.78 0.89
C ILE A 21 10.46 22.66 -0.28
N GLY A 22 10.88 22.31 -1.51
CA GLY A 22 10.44 23.01 -2.71
C GLY A 22 8.90 23.05 -2.78
N PRO A 23 8.30 24.09 -3.37
CA PRO A 23 6.85 24.26 -3.36
C PRO A 23 6.17 22.99 -3.86
N MET A 24 5.18 22.53 -3.10
CA MET A 24 4.34 21.40 -3.47
C MET A 24 3.69 21.74 -4.80
N ALA A 25 3.86 20.89 -5.82
CA ALA A 25 3.18 21.07 -7.09
C ALA A 25 1.67 20.99 -6.82
N THR A 26 1.01 22.14 -6.74
CA THR A 26 -0.43 22.18 -6.56
C THR A 26 -1.08 21.63 -7.83
N VAL A 27 -2.08 20.77 -7.68
CA VAL A 27 -2.91 20.33 -8.81
C VAL A 27 -3.31 21.58 -9.62
N PRO A 28 -3.07 21.63 -10.94
CA PRO A 28 -3.46 22.80 -11.73
C PRO A 28 -4.95 23.09 -11.59
N SER A 29 -5.33 24.37 -11.54
CA SER A 29 -6.74 24.77 -11.41
C SER A 29 -7.60 24.25 -12.57
N TRP A 30 -7.05 24.21 -13.79
CA TRP A 30 -7.73 23.63 -14.95
C TRP A 30 -8.04 22.15 -14.75
N LEU A 31 -7.15 21.40 -14.10
CA LEU A 31 -7.32 19.97 -13.87
C LEU A 31 -8.40 19.68 -12.82
N ARG A 32 -8.45 20.49 -11.75
CA ARG A 32 -9.59 20.43 -10.80
C ARG A 32 -10.91 20.70 -11.49
N ARG A 33 -10.97 21.73 -12.34
CA ARG A 33 -12.19 22.02 -13.12
C ARG A 33 -12.54 20.89 -14.07
N ALA A 34 -11.56 20.32 -14.78
CA ALA A 34 -11.78 19.21 -15.70
C ALA A 34 -12.40 17.99 -15.00
N VAL A 35 -11.96 17.67 -13.78
CA VAL A 35 -12.55 16.61 -12.95
C VAL A 35 -13.99 16.94 -12.55
N GLU A 36 -14.26 18.18 -12.11
CA GLU A 36 -15.60 18.62 -11.70
C GLU A 36 -16.59 18.71 -12.86
N THR A 37 -16.12 19.01 -14.07
CA THR A 37 -16.96 19.23 -15.26
C THR A 37 -17.03 18.04 -16.19
N ALA A 38 -16.38 16.91 -15.90
CA ALA A 38 -16.40 15.74 -16.76
C ALA A 38 -17.84 15.23 -16.95
N GLN A 39 -18.31 15.20 -18.20
CA GLN A 39 -19.65 14.72 -18.55
C GLN A 39 -19.60 13.39 -19.31
N THR A 40 -18.47 13.11 -19.97
CA THR A 40 -18.26 11.92 -20.79
C THR A 40 -17.19 11.01 -20.18
N LEU A 41 -17.14 9.75 -20.65
CA LEU A 41 -16.09 8.81 -20.26
C LEU A 41 -14.72 9.31 -20.74
N GLU A 42 -14.68 9.93 -21.91
CA GLU A 42 -13.51 10.52 -22.54
C GLU A 42 -12.96 11.68 -21.70
N ASP A 43 -13.82 12.60 -21.24
CA ASP A 43 -13.43 13.69 -20.34
C ASP A 43 -12.83 13.15 -19.04
N ALA A 44 -13.48 12.14 -18.46
CA ALA A 44 -13.01 11.49 -17.24
C ALA A 44 -11.67 10.78 -17.46
N ALA A 45 -11.47 10.11 -18.60
CA ALA A 45 -10.23 9.44 -18.95
C ALA A 45 -9.08 10.44 -19.14
N ILE A 46 -9.31 11.57 -19.83
CA ILE A 46 -8.33 12.64 -20.01
C ILE A 46 -7.95 13.26 -18.66
N ALA A 47 -8.94 13.59 -17.83
CA ALA A 47 -8.71 14.15 -16.50
C ALA A 47 -7.95 13.17 -15.60
N ALA A 48 -8.33 11.89 -15.60
CA ALA A 48 -7.65 10.84 -14.85
C ALA A 48 -6.19 10.68 -15.30
N GLY A 49 -5.93 10.63 -16.62
CA GLY A 49 -4.58 10.57 -17.17
C GLY A 49 -3.71 11.76 -16.76
N ALA A 50 -4.27 12.97 -16.78
CA ALA A 50 -3.55 14.18 -16.35
C ALA A 50 -3.26 14.18 -14.83
N VAL A 51 -4.19 13.71 -14.00
CA VAL A 51 -3.95 13.54 -12.55
C VAL A 51 -2.88 12.48 -12.30
N LEU A 52 -2.97 11.33 -12.96
CA LEU A 52 -1.99 10.25 -12.82
C LEU A 52 -0.60 10.69 -13.26
N GLY A 53 -0.47 11.43 -14.36
CA GLY A 53 0.82 11.99 -14.80
C GLY A 53 1.40 13.00 -13.79
N ALA A 54 0.57 13.85 -13.18
CA ALA A 54 1.01 14.76 -12.14
C ALA A 54 1.46 14.02 -10.86
N LEU A 55 0.78 12.94 -10.50
CA LEU A 55 1.15 12.08 -9.37
C LEU A 55 2.43 11.29 -9.66
N ASP A 56 2.60 10.73 -10.85
CA ASP A 56 3.82 10.03 -11.27
C ASP A 56 5.04 10.96 -11.18
N ALA A 57 4.93 12.19 -11.69
CA ALA A 57 5.98 13.20 -11.55
C ALA A 57 6.32 13.51 -10.09
N LEU A 58 5.32 13.51 -9.18
CA LEU A 58 5.54 13.71 -7.75
C LEU A 58 6.23 12.51 -7.09
N VAL A 59 5.82 11.28 -7.43
CA VAL A 59 6.41 10.04 -6.92
C VAL A 59 7.89 9.94 -7.33
N ARG A 60 8.20 10.25 -8.60
CA ARG A 60 9.57 10.19 -9.16
C ARG A 60 10.55 11.16 -8.52
N ARG A 61 10.08 12.21 -7.83
CA ARG A 61 10.96 13.14 -7.10
C ARG A 61 11.63 12.51 -5.88
N GLN A 62 11.15 11.36 -5.40
CA GLN A 62 11.71 10.62 -4.26
C GLN A 62 12.04 11.50 -3.04
N GLU A 63 11.11 12.40 -2.72
CA GLU A 63 11.28 13.34 -1.62
C GLU A 63 11.42 12.62 -0.27
N ARG A 64 12.05 13.27 0.72
CA ARG A 64 12.29 12.69 2.06
C ARG A 64 11.00 12.25 2.76
N TRP A 65 9.87 12.87 2.44
CA TRP A 65 8.55 12.54 2.99
C TRP A 65 7.82 11.41 2.23
N ALA A 66 8.34 10.94 1.09
CA ALA A 66 7.67 9.94 0.24
C ALA A 66 7.37 8.63 0.99
N GLY A 67 8.26 8.22 1.91
CA GLY A 67 8.02 7.05 2.76
C GLY A 67 6.79 7.21 3.65
N ALA A 68 6.64 8.36 4.31
CA ALA A 68 5.46 8.66 5.15
C ALA A 68 4.18 8.74 4.31
N TRP A 69 4.28 9.27 3.09
CA TRP A 69 3.16 9.32 2.15
C TRP A 69 2.70 7.93 1.71
N ARG A 70 3.63 7.05 1.30
CA ARG A 70 3.30 5.64 0.97
C ARG A 70 2.66 4.90 2.13
N GLN A 71 3.14 5.11 3.36
CA GLN A 71 2.55 4.50 4.55
C GLN A 71 1.12 4.99 4.83
N ARG A 72 0.81 6.27 4.54
CA ARG A 72 -0.56 6.78 4.62
C ARG A 72 -1.46 6.19 3.53
N LEU A 73 -0.96 6.05 2.31
CA LEU A 73 -1.69 5.41 1.21
C LEU A 73 -1.98 3.93 1.53
N ALA A 74 -1.00 3.20 2.06
CA ALA A 74 -1.15 1.82 2.49
C ALA A 74 -2.25 1.65 3.54
N LEU A 75 -2.37 2.58 4.49
CA LEU A 75 -3.45 2.55 5.46
C LEU A 75 -4.83 2.83 4.84
N GLY A 76 -4.91 3.77 3.90
CA GLY A 76 -6.15 4.03 3.16
C GLY A 76 -6.58 2.82 2.32
N ALA A 77 -5.62 2.16 1.65
CA ALA A 77 -5.84 0.93 0.90
C ALA A 77 -6.25 -0.24 1.82
N ALA A 78 -5.64 -0.36 3.01
CA ALA A 78 -6.05 -1.31 4.02
C ALA A 78 -7.49 -1.07 4.49
N ALA A 79 -7.87 0.18 4.77
CA ALA A 79 -9.25 0.51 5.14
C ALA A 79 -10.24 0.19 4.00
N ALA A 80 -9.88 0.44 2.74
CA ALA A 80 -10.71 0.10 1.60
C ALA A 80 -10.89 -1.41 1.43
N THR A 81 -9.81 -2.19 1.53
CA THR A 81 -9.84 -3.65 1.43
C THR A 81 -10.60 -4.29 2.59
N VAL A 82 -10.45 -3.78 3.81
CA VAL A 82 -11.22 -4.20 4.99
C VAL A 82 -12.72 -3.92 4.80
N ARG A 83 -13.09 -2.75 4.28
CA ARG A 83 -14.50 -2.45 3.93
C ARG A 83 -15.05 -3.37 2.85
N GLN A 84 -14.27 -3.63 1.79
CA GLN A 84 -14.64 -4.60 0.76
C GLN A 84 -14.85 -6.00 1.37
N ALA A 85 -14.07 -6.34 2.40
CA ALA A 85 -14.22 -7.57 3.17
C ALA A 85 -15.49 -7.66 4.03
N GLY A 86 -16.36 -6.64 4.02
CA GLY A 86 -17.60 -6.58 4.79
C GLY A 86 -17.40 -6.11 6.23
N ARG A 87 -16.23 -5.55 6.55
CA ARG A 87 -15.85 -5.09 7.88
C ARG A 87 -16.01 -3.57 8.00
N THR A 88 -16.15 -3.06 9.23
CA THR A 88 -16.48 -1.65 9.49
C THR A 88 -15.30 -0.84 10.04
N GLU A 89 -14.15 -1.47 10.28
CA GLU A 89 -12.96 -0.83 10.81
C GLU A 89 -12.43 0.24 9.85
N ASP A 90 -12.28 1.46 10.37
CA ASP A 90 -11.73 2.61 9.65
C ASP A 90 -10.21 2.75 9.86
N GLU A 91 -9.61 3.77 9.25
CA GLU A 91 -8.17 4.02 9.40
C GLU A 91 -7.73 4.23 10.86
N ALA A 92 -8.58 4.82 11.69
CA ALA A 92 -8.26 5.08 13.09
C ALA A 92 -8.26 3.77 13.89
N ALA A 93 -9.30 2.94 13.71
CA ALA A 93 -9.39 1.62 14.29
C ALA A 93 -8.20 0.74 13.87
N LEU A 94 -7.84 0.72 12.58
CA LEU A 94 -6.70 -0.05 12.08
C LEU A 94 -5.37 0.39 12.72
N ARG A 95 -5.14 1.70 12.85
CA ARG A 95 -3.94 2.23 13.54
C ARG A 95 -3.92 1.80 15.00
N VAL A 96 -5.05 1.95 15.70
CA VAL A 96 -5.16 1.60 17.12
C VAL A 96 -4.89 0.12 17.34
N THR A 97 -5.51 -0.75 16.56
CA THR A 97 -5.31 -2.20 16.65
C THR A 97 -3.84 -2.55 16.50
N VAL A 98 -3.18 -2.10 15.43
CA VAL A 98 -1.76 -2.46 15.19
C VAL A 98 -0.79 -1.79 16.18
N LEU A 99 -1.09 -0.60 16.70
CA LEU A 99 -0.21 0.10 17.64
C LEU A 99 -0.36 -0.39 19.09
N LEU A 100 -1.53 -0.89 19.48
CA LEU A 100 -1.78 -1.35 20.85
C LEU A 100 -1.54 -2.85 21.04
N THR A 101 -1.55 -3.64 19.96
CA THR A 101 -1.18 -5.06 20.02
C THR A 101 0.33 -5.20 20.27
N ARG A 102 0.70 -6.10 21.18
CA ARG A 102 2.12 -6.34 21.50
C ARG A 102 2.81 -7.01 20.31
N PRO A 103 4.12 -6.82 20.12
CA PRO A 103 4.86 -7.55 19.10
C PRO A 103 4.70 -9.06 19.26
N GLY A 104 4.25 -9.74 18.21
CA GLY A 104 4.01 -11.19 18.21
C GLY A 104 2.60 -11.62 18.60
N ASP A 105 1.77 -10.71 19.14
CA ASP A 105 0.37 -10.99 19.38
C ASP A 105 -0.45 -10.84 18.09
N ASP A 106 -1.58 -11.53 18.02
CA ASP A 106 -2.48 -11.45 16.87
C ASP A 106 -3.21 -10.09 16.83
N VAL A 107 -3.04 -9.35 15.73
CA VAL A 107 -3.73 -8.09 15.45
C VAL A 107 -5.14 -8.29 14.88
N GLY A 108 -5.57 -9.54 14.71
CA GLY A 108 -6.86 -9.90 14.12
C GLY A 108 -6.91 -9.65 12.61
N PRO A 109 -7.99 -10.06 11.93
CA PRO A 109 -8.05 -10.08 10.47
C PRO A 109 -7.88 -8.69 9.83
N ALA A 110 -8.50 -7.65 10.38
CA ALA A 110 -8.36 -6.28 9.86
C ALA A 110 -6.94 -5.72 10.07
N GLY A 111 -6.32 -6.02 11.22
CA GLY A 111 -4.94 -5.65 11.49
C GLY A 111 -3.95 -6.36 10.57
N ARG A 112 -4.17 -7.65 10.28
CA ARG A 112 -3.36 -8.44 9.35
C ARG A 112 -3.40 -7.87 7.93
N THR A 113 -4.58 -7.47 7.45
CA THR A 113 -4.71 -6.74 6.18
C THR A 113 -3.90 -5.45 6.19
N PHE A 114 -3.94 -4.68 7.27
CA PHE A 114 -3.11 -3.47 7.37
C PHE A 114 -1.61 -3.77 7.39
N LEU A 115 -1.16 -4.83 8.05
CA LEU A 115 0.25 -5.26 8.02
C LEU A 115 0.72 -5.65 6.62
N ALA A 116 -0.11 -6.35 5.83
CA ALA A 116 0.20 -6.70 4.44
C ALA A 116 0.43 -5.46 3.56
N TRP A 117 -0.47 -4.47 3.63
CA TRP A 117 -0.31 -3.18 2.93
C TRP A 117 0.90 -2.39 3.42
N ARG A 118 1.15 -2.40 4.74
CA ARG A 118 2.31 -1.72 5.34
C ARG A 118 3.63 -2.34 4.86
N ARG A 119 3.69 -3.66 4.73
CA ARG A 119 4.85 -4.39 4.21
C ARG A 119 5.10 -4.02 2.74
N GLN A 120 4.04 -3.94 1.93
CA GLN A 120 4.15 -3.52 0.54
C GLN A 120 4.71 -2.10 0.40
N ALA A 121 4.27 -1.16 1.22
CA ALA A 121 4.81 0.20 1.21
C ALA A 121 6.25 0.33 1.75
N ALA A 122 6.76 -0.70 2.45
CA ALA A 122 8.08 -0.70 3.09
C ALA A 122 9.14 -1.50 2.33
N ARG A 123 8.75 -2.47 1.51
CA ARG A 123 9.65 -3.34 0.75
C ARG A 123 9.55 -3.04 -0.75
N PRO A 124 10.65 -3.20 -1.50
CA PRO A 124 10.60 -3.06 -2.95
C PRO A 124 9.84 -4.26 -3.56
N PRO A 125 9.12 -4.05 -4.67
CA PRO A 125 8.19 -5.04 -5.23
C PRO A 125 8.87 -6.32 -5.68
N GLU A 126 10.14 -6.28 -6.08
CA GLU A 126 10.89 -7.46 -6.53
C GLU A 126 11.11 -8.46 -5.39
N HIS A 127 11.14 -8.01 -4.13
CA HIS A 127 11.21 -8.92 -2.98
C HIS A 127 9.82 -9.40 -2.52
N LEU A 128 8.75 -8.73 -2.93
CA LEU A 128 7.38 -9.07 -2.53
C LEU A 128 6.78 -10.14 -3.44
N LEU A 129 7.07 -10.07 -4.75
CA LEU A 129 6.55 -10.99 -5.77
C LEU A 129 7.41 -12.26 -5.95
N THR A 130 8.10 -12.68 -4.88
CA THR A 130 8.83 -13.96 -4.82
C THR A 130 8.03 -14.95 -3.99
N GLU A 131 8.33 -16.24 -4.13
CA GLU A 131 7.75 -17.30 -3.30
C GLU A 131 7.86 -16.97 -1.81
N ALA A 132 9.07 -16.65 -1.33
CA ALA A 132 9.30 -16.26 0.07
C ALA A 132 8.53 -14.98 0.48
N GLY A 133 8.38 -14.03 -0.44
CA GLY A 133 7.63 -12.79 -0.21
C GLY A 133 6.12 -13.03 -0.07
N LEU A 134 5.56 -13.83 -0.98
CA LEU A 134 4.15 -14.18 -1.00
C LEU A 134 3.79 -15.12 0.14
N SER A 135 4.59 -16.15 0.44
CA SER A 135 4.38 -17.02 1.60
C SER A 135 4.34 -16.21 2.89
N ALA A 136 5.27 -15.26 3.07
CA ALA A 136 5.27 -14.40 4.26
C ALA A 136 4.03 -13.52 4.36
N VAL A 137 3.44 -13.07 3.26
CA VAL A 137 2.19 -12.29 3.24
C VAL A 137 0.99 -13.21 3.50
N HIS A 138 0.99 -14.41 2.94
CA HIS A 138 -0.06 -15.42 3.13
C HIS A 138 -0.16 -15.87 4.60
N GLU A 139 1.00 -16.13 5.24
CA GLU A 139 1.13 -16.40 6.67
C GLU A 139 0.61 -15.24 7.53
N GLU A 140 1.00 -14.00 7.21
CA GLU A 140 0.53 -12.81 7.94
C GLU A 140 -0.98 -12.64 7.86
N LEU A 141 -1.60 -13.04 6.75
CA LEU A 141 -3.05 -13.03 6.58
C LEU A 141 -3.74 -14.17 7.33
N GLY A 142 -2.98 -15.16 7.79
CA GLY A 142 -3.45 -16.31 8.54
C GLY A 142 -4.12 -17.37 7.69
N HIS A 143 -3.75 -17.46 6.42
CA HIS A 143 -4.07 -18.60 5.58
C HIS A 143 -3.00 -19.66 5.85
N ALA A 144 -3.40 -20.92 6.03
CA ALA A 144 -2.44 -22.01 6.16
C ALA A 144 -1.69 -22.13 4.84
N GLY A 145 -0.36 -22.05 4.88
CA GLY A 145 0.49 -22.07 3.70
C GLY A 145 0.23 -23.30 2.85
N ASP A 146 -0.20 -23.06 1.62
CA ASP A 146 -0.21 -24.04 0.54
C ASP A 146 0.94 -23.65 -0.38
N ASP A 147 2.11 -24.24 -0.13
CA ASP A 147 3.36 -23.90 -0.83
C ASP A 147 3.21 -24.15 -2.35
N ASP A 148 2.40 -25.13 -2.75
CA ASP A 148 2.09 -25.41 -4.15
C ASP A 148 1.26 -24.26 -4.76
N ALA A 149 0.24 -23.77 -4.05
CA ALA A 149 -0.56 -22.63 -4.50
C ALA A 149 0.25 -21.32 -4.57
N VAL A 150 1.23 -21.12 -3.68
CA VAL A 150 2.14 -19.96 -3.77
C VAL A 150 3.05 -20.09 -4.98
N THR A 151 3.58 -21.29 -5.24
CA THR A 151 4.44 -21.55 -6.41
C THR A 151 3.69 -21.29 -7.71
N ASP A 152 2.48 -21.84 -7.86
CA ASP A 152 1.61 -21.62 -9.02
C ASP A 152 1.27 -20.12 -9.21
N LEU A 153 1.04 -19.40 -8.11
CA LEU A 153 0.79 -17.96 -8.14
C LEU A 153 2.02 -17.18 -8.63
N VAL A 154 3.23 -17.52 -8.19
CA VAL A 154 4.47 -16.89 -8.67
C VAL A 154 4.63 -17.08 -10.17
N ASP A 155 4.39 -18.29 -10.66
CA ASP A 155 4.49 -18.61 -12.10
C ASP A 155 3.45 -17.83 -12.92
N GLU A 156 2.20 -17.77 -12.45
CA GLU A 156 1.15 -16.96 -13.09
C GLU A 156 1.49 -15.46 -13.09
N ILE A 157 2.03 -14.93 -11.99
CA ILE A 157 2.49 -13.54 -11.90
C ILE A 157 3.58 -13.29 -12.93
N GLY A 158 4.54 -14.21 -13.08
CA GLY A 158 5.60 -14.11 -14.09
C GLY A 158 5.06 -14.03 -15.52
N GLN A 159 4.05 -14.84 -15.83
CA GLN A 159 3.37 -14.81 -17.14
C GLN A 159 2.60 -13.51 -17.37
N LEU A 160 1.87 -13.03 -16.35
CA LEU A 160 1.09 -11.79 -16.42
C LEU A 160 1.99 -10.55 -16.52
N SER A 161 3.13 -10.55 -15.82
CA SER A 161 4.11 -9.46 -15.92
C SER A 161 4.70 -9.33 -17.32
N ALA A 162 4.74 -10.41 -18.10
CA ALA A 162 5.15 -10.41 -19.49
C ALA A 162 4.08 -9.91 -20.47
N ALA A 163 2.81 -9.79 -20.05
CA ALA A 163 1.74 -9.26 -20.89
C ALA A 163 1.94 -7.76 -21.16
N GLU A 164 1.65 -7.26 -22.36
CA GLU A 164 1.85 -5.83 -22.67
C GLU A 164 0.81 -4.93 -22.00
N GLY A 165 -0.44 -5.41 -21.82
CA GLY A 165 -1.57 -4.62 -21.37
C GLY A 165 -1.72 -4.47 -19.84
N VAL A 166 -1.85 -3.24 -19.35
CA VAL A 166 -2.12 -2.96 -17.92
C VAL A 166 -3.47 -3.53 -17.48
N VAL A 167 -4.50 -3.49 -18.34
CA VAL A 167 -5.82 -4.04 -17.99
C VAL A 167 -5.76 -5.56 -17.82
N GLU A 168 -5.03 -6.25 -18.69
CA GLU A 168 -4.80 -7.69 -18.61
C GLU A 168 -4.02 -8.06 -17.36
N LEU A 169 -2.94 -7.32 -17.05
CA LEU A 169 -2.18 -7.47 -15.80
C LEU A 169 -3.09 -7.36 -14.57
N LEU A 170 -3.86 -6.28 -14.47
CA LEU A 170 -4.71 -6.01 -13.30
C LEU A 170 -5.82 -7.06 -13.17
N SER A 171 -6.55 -7.34 -14.24
CA SER A 171 -7.63 -8.35 -14.23
C SER A 171 -7.09 -9.75 -13.94
N GLY A 172 -5.92 -10.09 -14.50
CA GLY A 172 -5.19 -11.31 -14.23
C GLY A 172 -4.80 -11.43 -12.75
N ALA A 173 -4.29 -10.35 -12.15
CA ALA A 173 -3.94 -10.32 -10.72
C ALA A 173 -5.17 -10.59 -9.83
N PHE A 174 -6.32 -9.98 -10.11
CA PHE A 174 -7.56 -10.26 -9.37
C PHE A 174 -8.02 -11.70 -9.55
N ALA A 175 -7.94 -12.24 -10.77
CA ALA A 175 -8.36 -13.61 -11.05
C ALA A 175 -7.43 -14.65 -10.39
N SER A 176 -6.12 -14.40 -10.42
CA SER A 176 -5.09 -15.26 -9.83
C SER A 176 -5.18 -15.30 -8.31
N ALA A 177 -5.32 -14.13 -7.66
CA ALA A 177 -5.54 -14.05 -6.20
C ALA A 177 -6.81 -14.79 -5.73
N GLY A 178 -7.85 -14.85 -6.58
CA GLY A 178 -9.06 -15.61 -6.31
C GLY A 178 -8.88 -17.12 -6.43
N ARG A 179 -8.08 -17.60 -7.40
CA ARG A 179 -7.81 -19.03 -7.61
C ARG A 179 -6.91 -19.63 -6.53
N HIS A 180 -5.88 -18.89 -6.13
CA HIS A 180 -4.81 -19.37 -5.25
C HIS A 180 -5.01 -19.06 -3.76
N GLY A 181 -6.26 -18.85 -3.34
CA GLY A 181 -6.58 -18.70 -1.91
C GLY A 181 -6.02 -17.44 -1.23
N PHE A 182 -5.48 -16.48 -1.99
CA PHE A 182 -5.01 -15.19 -1.47
C PHE A 182 -6.15 -14.27 -1.02
N GLY A 183 -7.41 -14.71 -1.18
CA GLY A 183 -8.60 -13.97 -0.80
C GLY A 183 -8.97 -12.92 -1.83
N ARG A 184 -10.24 -12.91 -2.27
CA ARG A 184 -10.73 -12.04 -3.36
C ARG A 184 -10.47 -10.55 -3.16
N TYR A 185 -10.30 -10.11 -1.92
CA TYR A 185 -10.10 -8.70 -1.55
C TYR A 185 -8.64 -8.26 -1.65
N LEU A 186 -7.69 -9.19 -1.66
CA LEU A 186 -6.26 -8.93 -1.81
C LEU A 186 -5.79 -9.00 -3.26
N GLY A 187 -6.69 -9.27 -4.22
CA GLY A 187 -6.40 -9.04 -5.64
C GLY A 187 -5.95 -7.59 -5.91
N SER A 188 -6.47 -6.64 -5.13
CA SER A 188 -6.04 -5.23 -5.18
C SER A 188 -4.61 -5.02 -4.67
N TRP A 189 -4.20 -5.77 -3.63
CA TRP A 189 -2.84 -5.76 -3.10
C TRP A 189 -1.85 -6.34 -4.12
N LEU A 190 -2.19 -7.48 -4.73
CA LEU A 190 -1.37 -8.11 -5.75
C LEU A 190 -1.25 -7.24 -7.01
N ALA A 191 -2.37 -6.69 -7.47
CA ALA A 191 -2.41 -5.78 -8.61
C ALA A 191 -1.53 -4.54 -8.39
N ASP A 192 -1.55 -3.95 -7.19
CA ASP A 192 -0.69 -2.81 -6.84
C ASP A 192 0.79 -3.21 -6.80
N ALA A 193 1.13 -4.42 -6.30
CA ALA A 193 2.50 -4.92 -6.26
C ALA A 193 3.07 -5.15 -7.67
N MET A 194 2.27 -5.73 -8.56
CA MET A 194 2.64 -5.95 -9.96
C MET A 194 2.76 -4.64 -10.73
N LEU A 195 1.88 -3.66 -10.48
CA LEU A 195 1.98 -2.35 -11.10
C LEU A 195 3.23 -1.59 -10.64
N ALA A 196 3.60 -1.72 -9.36
CA ALA A 196 4.80 -1.09 -8.81
C ALA A 196 6.12 -1.68 -9.36
N GLN A 197 6.10 -2.87 -9.95
CA GLN A 197 7.27 -3.51 -10.57
C GLN A 197 7.61 -2.92 -11.96
N ARG A 198 6.66 -2.23 -12.61
CA ARG A 198 6.87 -1.62 -13.94
C ARG A 198 7.55 -0.26 -13.86
#